data_AF-A0A225V778-F1
#
_entry.id   AF-A0A225V778-F1
#
_cell.length_a   1.000
_cell.length_b   1.000
_cell.length_c   1.000
_cell.angle_alpha   90.00
_cell.angle_beta   90.00
_cell.angle_gamma   90.00
#
_symmetry.space_group_name_H-M   'P 1'
#
loop_
_entity.id
_entity.type
_entity.pdbx_description
1 polymer ?
#
loop_
_entity_poly.entity_id
_entity_poly.type
_entity_poly.pdbx_seq_one_letter_code
_entity_poly.pdbx_strand_id
1 'polypeptide(L)'
;MKFPIVFVATAVISAAFATPLIEFASERELAVASDDVCDNIKCPVTSTSPTCGSDGVTYKDDCHLHLAFCKHRELNITKVGDGSCP
;
A
#
# COMPACT_ATOMS: atom_id res chain seq x y z
N MET A 1 -3.28 -12.22 -19.60
CA MET A 1 -2.69 -13.39 -20.30
C MET A 1 -1.38 -12.93 -20.93
N LYS A 2 -0.31 -13.72 -20.77
CA LYS A 2 1.08 -13.51 -21.25
C LYS A 2 2.05 -12.84 -20.25
N PHE A 3 2.58 -13.66 -19.35
CA PHE A 3 3.92 -13.51 -18.76
C PHE A 3 5.00 -13.74 -19.83
N PRO A 4 6.18 -13.12 -19.67
CA PRO A 4 7.44 -13.86 -19.68
C PRO A 4 8.21 -13.57 -18.35
N ILE A 5 8.51 -14.55 -17.49
CA ILE A 5 9.65 -15.49 -17.58
C ILE A 5 11.03 -14.81 -17.80
N VAL A 6 11.22 -13.54 -17.41
CA VAL A 6 12.56 -12.94 -17.28
C VAL A 6 13.03 -13.01 -15.82
N PHE A 7 12.81 -14.18 -15.22
CA PHE A 7 13.80 -14.80 -14.37
C PHE A 7 14.88 -15.36 -15.31
N VAL A 8 16.11 -15.49 -14.83
CA VAL A 8 17.26 -16.13 -15.52
C VAL A 8 18.11 -15.22 -16.42
N ALA A 9 18.63 -14.13 -15.84
CA ALA A 9 19.99 -13.58 -16.03
C ALA A 9 20.01 -12.25 -15.27
N THR A 10 20.61 -12.11 -14.09
CA THR A 10 22.07 -12.13 -13.93
C THR A 10 22.46 -12.43 -12.48
N ALA A 11 23.43 -13.34 -12.34
CA ALA A 11 24.38 -13.43 -11.23
C ALA A 11 23.92 -14.00 -9.86
N VAL A 12 23.27 -15.17 -9.87
CA VAL A 12 23.51 -16.17 -8.80
C VAL A 12 24.73 -17.03 -9.14
N ILE A 13 25.89 -16.40 -9.40
CA ILE A 13 27.18 -17.09 -9.43
C ILE A 13 28.23 -16.14 -8.85
N SER A 14 28.49 -16.25 -7.56
CA SER A 14 29.81 -16.64 -7.06
C SER A 14 29.80 -16.56 -5.53
N ALA A 15 30.11 -17.69 -4.93
CA ALA A 15 30.53 -17.77 -3.54
C ALA A 15 31.75 -16.87 -3.30
N ALA A 16 31.89 -16.44 -2.04
CA ALA A 16 33.07 -15.81 -1.44
C ALA A 16 33.21 -14.29 -1.57
N PHE A 17 32.59 -13.56 -0.62
CA PHE A 17 33.38 -12.68 0.25
C PHE A 17 32.95 -12.92 1.69
N ALA A 18 33.79 -13.67 2.41
CA ALA A 18 33.74 -13.72 3.86
C ALA A 18 34.18 -12.34 4.38
N THR A 19 33.22 -11.46 4.67
CA THR A 19 33.49 -10.23 5.41
C THR A 19 33.09 -10.45 6.88
N PRO A 20 34.07 -10.64 7.78
CA PRO A 20 33.80 -10.58 9.20
C PRO A 20 33.64 -9.10 9.58
N LEU A 21 32.54 -8.78 10.26
CA LEU A 21 32.17 -7.47 10.84
C LEU A 21 31.33 -6.54 9.95
N ILE A 22 30.01 -6.66 10.16
CA ILE A 22 28.98 -5.61 10.07
C ILE A 22 28.78 -4.99 8.68
N GLU A 23 27.78 -5.47 7.93
CA GLU A 23 26.84 -4.58 7.24
C GLU A 23 25.54 -5.36 6.92
N PHE A 24 24.59 -5.43 7.85
CA PHE A 24 23.34 -4.66 7.85
C PHE A 24 22.13 -5.53 7.48
N ALA A 25 21.02 -5.20 8.12
CA ALA A 25 19.85 -6.02 8.28
C ALA A 25 19.14 -6.35 6.96
N SER A 26 18.64 -7.57 6.87
CA SER A 26 17.27 -7.86 6.43
C SER A 26 16.80 -7.01 5.25
N GLU A 27 17.13 -7.41 4.03
CA GLU A 27 16.44 -6.95 2.82
C GLU A 27 15.03 -7.57 2.74
N ARG A 28 14.20 -7.23 3.73
CA ARG A 28 12.76 -7.03 3.50
C ARG A 28 12.60 -5.75 2.70
N GLU A 29 13.16 -5.71 1.50
CA GLU A 29 12.84 -4.70 0.50
C GLU A 29 12.15 -5.39 -0.67
N LEU A 30 10.94 -5.85 -0.42
CA LEU A 30 9.95 -5.78 -1.49
C LEU A 30 9.29 -4.42 -1.35
N ALA A 31 9.77 -3.46 -2.14
CA ALA A 31 8.98 -2.31 -2.53
C ALA A 31 7.75 -2.84 -3.29
N VAL A 32 6.73 -3.25 -2.54
CA VAL A 32 5.39 -3.47 -3.05
C VAL A 32 4.93 -2.12 -3.56
N ALA A 33 4.97 -1.94 -4.88
CA ALA A 33 4.21 -0.86 -5.50
C ALA A 33 2.77 -1.01 -4.98
N SER A 34 2.33 0.01 -4.22
CA SER A 34 1.11 0.05 -3.40
C SER A 34 -0.18 0.07 -4.24
N ASP A 35 -0.17 -0.56 -5.41
CA ASP A 35 -1.22 -0.44 -6.42
C ASP A 35 -2.10 -1.70 -6.50
N ASP A 36 -1.53 -2.89 -6.26
CA ASP A 36 -2.28 -4.16 -6.41
C ASP A 36 -3.24 -4.44 -5.22
N VAL A 37 -2.86 -4.01 -4.00
CA VAL A 37 -3.67 -4.27 -2.79
C VAL A 37 -4.91 -3.37 -2.72
N CYS A 38 -4.80 -2.14 -3.22
CA CYS A 38 -5.87 -1.15 -3.09
C CYS A 38 -6.95 -1.29 -4.17
N ASP A 39 -6.62 -1.85 -5.34
CA ASP A 39 -7.60 -2.11 -6.41
C ASP A 39 -8.57 -3.26 -6.07
N ASN A 40 -8.19 -4.13 -5.13
CA ASN A 40 -9.06 -5.19 -4.65
C ASN A 40 -10.18 -4.69 -3.72
N ILE A 41 -10.08 -3.45 -3.21
CA ILE A 41 -11.07 -2.85 -2.32
C ILE A 41 -12.30 -2.44 -3.15
N LYS A 42 -13.38 -3.23 -3.07
CA LYS A 42 -14.67 -2.91 -3.70
C LYS A 42 -15.63 -2.33 -2.68
N CYS A 43 -16.03 -1.08 -2.91
CA CYS A 43 -17.02 -0.42 -2.06
C CYS A 43 -18.45 -0.62 -2.57
N PRO A 44 -19.40 -1.02 -1.70
CA PRO A 44 -20.80 -1.14 -2.09
C PRO A 44 -21.39 0.25 -2.38
N VAL A 45 -22.12 0.38 -3.48
CA VAL A 45 -22.73 1.65 -3.90
C VAL A 45 -23.85 2.12 -2.97
N THR A 46 -24.43 1.19 -2.20
CA THR A 46 -25.57 1.38 -1.30
C THR A 46 -25.18 1.94 0.06
N SER A 47 -23.89 1.91 0.42
CA SER A 47 -23.43 2.59 1.63
C SER A 47 -23.50 4.10 1.35
N THR A 48 -24.09 4.86 2.28
CA THR A 48 -24.17 6.34 2.20
C THR A 48 -24.07 6.90 3.61
N SER A 49 -23.02 6.50 4.30
CA SER A 49 -22.66 6.91 5.65
C SER A 49 -21.43 7.81 5.56
N PRO A 50 -21.59 9.12 5.34
CA PRO A 50 -20.46 10.02 5.18
C PRO A 50 -19.53 9.94 6.39
N THR A 51 -18.22 10.05 6.15
CA THR A 51 -17.19 9.99 7.18
C THR A 51 -16.15 11.08 6.95
N CYS A 52 -15.69 11.70 8.03
CA CYS A 52 -14.69 12.76 7.98
C CYS A 52 -13.30 12.17 8.17
N GLY A 53 -12.40 12.43 7.21
CA GLY A 53 -10.99 12.09 7.30
C GLY A 53 -10.17 13.14 8.05
N SER A 54 -8.99 12.73 8.51
CA SER A 54 -8.00 13.61 9.17
C SER A 54 -7.36 14.63 8.24
N ASP A 55 -7.51 14.41 6.94
CA ASP A 55 -7.21 15.33 5.86
C ASP A 55 -8.28 16.44 5.69
N GLY A 56 -9.37 16.40 6.47
CA GLY A 56 -10.49 17.33 6.37
C GLY A 56 -11.41 17.05 5.17
N VAL A 57 -11.26 15.89 4.52
CA VAL A 57 -12.09 15.49 3.39
C VAL A 57 -13.25 14.64 3.87
N THR A 58 -14.45 14.92 3.36
CA THR A 58 -15.61 14.06 3.57
C THR A 58 -15.63 12.95 2.54
N TYR A 59 -15.55 11.71 3.02
CA TYR A 59 -15.67 10.51 2.20
C TYR A 59 -17.11 10.02 2.21
N LYS A 60 -17.56 9.41 1.10
CA LYS A 60 -18.92 8.88 0.95
C LYS A 60 -19.27 7.86 2.04
N ASP A 61 -18.29 7.01 2.39
CA ASP A 61 -18.38 5.93 3.37
C ASP A 61 -17.01 5.57 3.94
N ASP A 62 -16.98 4.82 5.05
CA ASP A 62 -15.76 4.21 5.62
C ASP A 62 -14.95 3.42 4.58
N CYS A 63 -15.60 2.73 3.65
CA CYS A 63 -14.90 2.01 2.58
C CYS A 63 -14.11 2.95 1.67
N HIS A 64 -14.69 4.10 1.30
CA HIS A 64 -14.02 5.08 0.44
C HIS A 64 -12.88 5.78 1.16
N LEU A 65 -13.02 6.04 2.47
CA LEU A 65 -11.92 6.53 3.31
C LEU A 65 -10.77 5.51 3.35
N HIS A 66 -11.09 4.22 3.52
CA HIS A 66 -10.09 3.16 3.56
C HIS A 66 -9.39 2.95 2.20
N LEU A 67 -10.12 3.12 1.08
CA LEU A 67 -9.55 3.10 -0.26
C LEU A 67 -8.57 4.27 -0.46
N ALA A 68 -8.95 5.47 -0.03
CA ALA A 68 -8.09 6.65 -0.10
C ALA A 68 -6.83 6.48 0.76
N PHE A 69 -6.97 6.00 1.99
CA PHE A 69 -5.84 5.66 2.85
C PHE A 69 -4.91 4.61 2.20
N CYS A 70 -5.48 3.60 1.55
CA CYS A 70 -4.69 2.58 0.87
C CYS A 70 -3.88 3.16 -0.29
N LYS A 71 -4.53 3.98 -1.14
CA LYS A 71 -3.89 4.60 -2.31
C LYS A 71 -2.88 5.70 -1.93
N HIS A 72 -3.12 6.37 -0.83
CA HIS A 72 -2.33 7.49 -0.33
C HIS A 72 -1.78 7.19 1.06
N ARG A 73 -1.04 6.08 1.18
CA ARG A 73 -0.49 5.62 2.46
C ARG A 73 0.47 6.64 3.07
N GLU A 74 1.08 7.48 2.25
CA GLU A 74 1.94 8.60 2.63
C GLU A 74 1.20 9.71 3.38
N LEU A 75 -0.11 9.88 3.15
CA LEU A 75 -0.93 10.92 3.78
C LEU A 75 -1.44 10.52 5.16
N ASN A 76 -1.35 9.22 5.51
CA ASN A 76 -1.74 8.68 6.81
C ASN A 76 -3.15 9.13 7.27
N ILE A 77 -4.10 9.07 6.33
CA ILE A 77 -5.50 9.49 6.52
C ILE A 77 -6.17 8.57 7.55
N THR A 78 -6.77 9.16 8.58
CA THR A 78 -7.51 8.45 9.62
C THR A 78 -8.93 8.99 9.72
N LYS A 79 -9.86 8.19 10.22
CA LYS A 79 -11.22 8.65 10.49
C LYS A 79 -11.23 9.56 11.71
N VAL A 80 -11.73 10.77 11.55
CA VAL A 80 -11.91 11.76 12.62
C VAL A 80 -13.33 11.71 13.20
N GLY A 81 -14.34 11.43 12.37
CA GLY A 81 -15.71 11.37 12.84
C GLY A 81 -16.68 10.72 11.86
N ASP A 82 -17.80 10.28 12.39
CA ASP A 82 -18.98 9.86 11.62
C ASP A 82 -19.73 11.11 11.14
N GLY A 83 -19.94 11.25 9.84
CA GLY A 83 -20.56 12.41 9.21
C GLY A 83 -19.63 13.18 8.27
N SER A 84 -20.10 14.33 7.79
CA SER A 84 -19.29 15.24 6.98
C SER A 84 -18.37 16.08 7.87
N CYS A 85 -17.21 16.46 7.34
CA CYS A 85 -16.33 17.43 7.98
C CYS A 85 -17.02 18.82 8.05
N PRO A 86 -16.72 19.62 9.09
CA PRO A 86 -17.29 20.96 9.29
C PRO A 86 -16.84 21.99 8.25
#